data_AF-A0A1B0FMN7-F1
#
_entry.id   AF-A0A1B0FMN7-F1
#
_cell.length_a   1.000
_cell.length_b   1.000
_cell.length_c   1.000
_cell.angle_alpha   90.00
_cell.angle_beta   90.00
_cell.angle_gamma   90.00
#
_symmetry.space_group_name_H-M   'P 1'
#
loop_
_entity.id
_entity.type
_entity.pdbx_description
1 polymer ?
#
loop_
_entity_poly.entity_id
_entity_poly.type
_entity_poly.pdbx_seq_one_letter_code
_entity_poly.pdbx_strand_id
1 'polypeptide(L)'
;HVDDEKVVVDRNLITNQDPANAFLLALKVVELLRNKQEAQEASKILLVDDPQFGLNADQSRLYSEQKDKKPKEHKSALIIFTKGAEEMEVVISADVLRRAEIDVVLAGLCDDKPVECAKELLIVPDVALEKVVNRKFSAIVLPGGMESNQIMAKNVYFGEYLKEKESECYIAAICSGPLVLAAHNIGKGKHITSYPALELDLCKTYEYEHEDVVVDGNIITSRGPATAFQFALKIVELLKDKKKAEEVAKILLVDDPCQHMFSRASHLYNWSIQRPNIYTRTAWISRLHVCAEHSRFYSEKASKTRKGDKSAVIIFAKGAEEMEVVIPADVLRRSDIDVTIAGLCGKEPVKCNKNLVIVPDADLEDIKKEKFDAIILPGGWDNVQTMARSAEFGEFLREKETESYIATFCHGPIALAKHCIGKGKCITTCPNIYFLRSFYKYVDKKVVVDGNLITCEGPAAAFLFALKIVELLRNTKKAQEVADILLLDDYKETRGQFATLNGKELKSALIVFANGAEEMEVVIPADVLRRAKVG
;
A
#
# COMPACT_ATOMS: atom_id res chain seq x y z
N HIS A 1 -28.22 -40.98 -2.98
CA HIS A 1 -27.73 -40.72 -1.61
C HIS A 1 -26.87 -39.47 -1.68
N VAL A 2 -27.31 -38.39 -1.05
CA VAL A 2 -26.60 -37.10 -1.06
C VAL A 2 -25.95 -36.96 0.30
N ASP A 3 -24.63 -36.89 0.29
CA ASP A 3 -23.74 -36.71 1.44
C ASP A 3 -23.08 -35.34 1.18
N ASP A 4 -23.32 -34.37 2.06
CA ASP A 4 -23.16 -32.91 1.81
C ASP A 4 -21.70 -32.42 1.68
N GLU A 5 -20.72 -33.32 1.53
CA GLU A 5 -19.29 -32.97 1.53
C GLU A 5 -18.46 -33.58 0.39
N LYS A 6 -19.07 -34.13 -0.67
CA LYS A 6 -18.28 -34.85 -1.70
C LYS A 6 -18.53 -34.38 -3.12
N VAL A 7 -17.42 -34.15 -3.83
CA VAL A 7 -17.35 -34.20 -5.30
C VAL A 7 -17.82 -35.59 -5.71
N VAL A 8 -18.94 -35.67 -6.44
CA VAL A 8 -19.51 -36.94 -6.89
C VAL A 8 -19.06 -37.20 -8.31
N VAL A 9 -18.52 -38.40 -8.55
CA VAL A 9 -18.12 -38.88 -9.88
C VAL A 9 -19.05 -40.03 -10.28
N ASP A 10 -19.85 -39.84 -11.32
CA ASP A 10 -20.60 -40.91 -11.97
C ASP A 10 -20.29 -40.93 -13.47
N ARG A 11 -19.49 -41.93 -13.87
CA ARG A 11 -18.98 -42.08 -15.24
C ARG A 11 -18.26 -40.81 -15.73
N ASN A 12 -18.86 -40.07 -16.64
CA ASN A 12 -18.30 -38.85 -17.23
C ASN A 12 -18.88 -37.56 -16.61
N LEU A 13 -19.75 -37.70 -15.60
CA LEU A 13 -20.38 -36.58 -14.93
C LEU A 13 -19.69 -36.36 -13.58
N ILE A 14 -19.11 -35.18 -13.41
CA ILE A 14 -18.52 -34.73 -12.15
C ILE A 14 -19.30 -33.52 -11.68
N THR A 15 -19.96 -33.65 -10.54
CA THR A 15 -20.78 -32.57 -9.97
C THR A 15 -20.27 -32.17 -8.61
N ASN A 16 -20.29 -30.87 -8.35
CA ASN A 16 -20.00 -30.29 -7.05
C ASN A 16 -21.12 -29.29 -6.71
N GLN A 17 -21.70 -29.42 -5.52
CA GLN A 17 -22.77 -28.53 -5.04
C GLN A 17 -22.23 -27.32 -4.26
N ASP A 18 -20.96 -27.34 -3.80
CA ASP A 18 -20.37 -26.23 -3.05
C ASP A 18 -19.31 -25.49 -3.89
N PRO A 19 -19.56 -24.21 -4.26
CA PRO A 19 -18.59 -23.37 -4.96
C PRO A 19 -17.23 -23.24 -4.25
N ALA A 20 -17.18 -23.39 -2.93
CA ALA A 20 -15.92 -23.38 -2.17
C ALA A 20 -14.98 -24.55 -2.55
N ASN A 21 -15.55 -25.64 -3.08
CA ASN A 21 -14.83 -26.86 -3.46
C ASN A 21 -14.53 -26.94 -4.97
N ALA A 22 -14.69 -25.83 -5.71
CA ALA A 22 -14.39 -25.77 -7.15
C ALA A 22 -12.95 -26.19 -7.49
N PHE A 23 -12.04 -26.04 -6.53
CA PHE A 23 -10.67 -26.49 -6.66
C PHE A 23 -10.51 -28.03 -6.59
N LEU A 24 -11.24 -28.71 -5.69
CA LEU A 24 -11.27 -30.18 -5.61
C LEU A 24 -11.88 -30.80 -6.88
N LEU A 25 -12.87 -30.12 -7.46
CA LEU A 25 -13.43 -30.47 -8.77
C LEU A 25 -12.37 -30.42 -9.87
N ALA A 26 -11.55 -29.35 -9.90
CA ALA A 26 -10.48 -29.20 -10.89
C ALA A 26 -9.39 -30.29 -10.75
N LEU A 27 -9.00 -30.63 -9.53
CA LEU A 27 -8.05 -31.73 -9.28
C LEU A 27 -8.59 -33.09 -9.73
N LYS A 28 -9.88 -33.36 -9.49
CA LYS A 28 -10.52 -34.61 -9.90
C LYS A 28 -10.63 -34.73 -11.41
N VAL A 29 -10.88 -33.61 -12.09
CA VAL A 29 -10.86 -33.51 -13.55
C VAL A 29 -9.44 -33.79 -14.09
N VAL A 30 -8.39 -33.23 -13.49
CA VAL A 30 -7.00 -33.49 -13.88
C VAL A 30 -6.60 -34.95 -13.66
N GLU A 31 -7.01 -35.55 -12.53
CA GLU A 31 -6.78 -36.98 -12.22
C GLU A 31 -7.38 -37.89 -13.30
N LEU A 32 -8.60 -37.61 -13.73
CA LEU A 32 -9.33 -38.39 -14.73
C LEU A 32 -8.82 -38.16 -16.17
N LEU A 33 -8.30 -36.97 -16.47
CA LEU A 33 -7.90 -36.59 -17.84
C LEU A 33 -6.43 -36.86 -18.17
N ARG A 34 -5.52 -36.85 -17.19
CA ARG A 34 -4.07 -36.91 -17.48
C ARG A 34 -3.28 -37.96 -16.73
N ASN A 35 -3.45 -38.07 -15.41
CA ASN A 35 -3.11 -39.20 -14.51
C ASN A 35 -3.05 -38.73 -13.04
N LYS A 36 -2.91 -39.69 -12.12
CA LYS A 36 -2.87 -39.48 -10.67
C LYS A 36 -1.64 -38.70 -10.18
N GLN A 37 -0.52 -38.77 -10.88
CA GLN A 37 0.75 -38.12 -10.50
C GLN A 37 0.75 -36.63 -10.83
N GLU A 38 0.18 -36.23 -11.98
CA GLU A 38 0.00 -34.82 -12.34
C GLU A 38 -1.03 -34.11 -11.45
N ALA A 39 -2.09 -34.81 -11.03
CA ALA A 39 -3.04 -34.30 -10.06
C ALA A 39 -2.40 -34.06 -8.68
N GLN A 40 -1.48 -34.94 -8.25
CA GLN A 40 -0.71 -34.78 -7.01
C GLN A 40 0.29 -33.61 -7.07
N GLU A 41 0.86 -33.31 -8.24
CA GLU A 41 1.76 -32.16 -8.40
C GLU A 41 0.96 -30.84 -8.38
N ALA A 42 -0.21 -30.82 -9.01
CA ALA A 42 -1.12 -29.68 -8.99
C ALA A 42 -1.67 -29.39 -7.58
N SER A 43 -1.99 -30.41 -6.77
CA SER A 43 -2.51 -30.21 -5.41
C SER A 43 -1.50 -29.56 -4.47
N LYS A 44 -0.20 -29.85 -4.62
CA LYS A 44 0.89 -29.20 -3.86
C LYS A 44 0.98 -27.70 -4.13
N ILE A 45 0.70 -27.26 -5.36
CA ILE A 45 0.75 -25.84 -5.77
C ILE A 45 -0.41 -25.06 -5.15
N LEU A 46 -1.52 -25.73 -4.87
CA LEU A 46 -2.79 -25.11 -4.51
C LEU A 46 -3.12 -25.23 -3.01
N LEU A 47 -2.21 -25.80 -2.21
CA LEU A 47 -2.24 -25.80 -0.73
C LEU A 47 -3.55 -26.34 -0.14
N VAL A 48 -4.06 -27.46 -0.66
CA VAL A 48 -5.28 -28.10 -0.15
C VAL A 48 -4.96 -29.43 0.52
N ASP A 49 -5.31 -29.53 1.81
CA ASP A 49 -5.22 -30.75 2.60
C ASP A 49 -6.51 -31.57 2.42
N ASP A 50 -6.48 -32.63 1.61
CA ASP A 50 -7.59 -33.57 1.44
C ASP A 50 -7.14 -35.04 1.74
N PRO A 51 -7.74 -35.70 2.75
CA PRO A 51 -7.43 -37.09 3.13
C PRO A 51 -7.64 -38.14 2.02
N GLN A 52 -8.50 -37.89 1.03
CA GLN A 52 -8.84 -38.86 -0.01
C GLN A 52 -7.72 -39.11 -1.04
N PHE A 53 -6.73 -38.21 -1.12
CA PHE A 53 -5.61 -38.32 -2.06
C PHE A 53 -4.40 -39.08 -1.50
N GLY A 54 -4.50 -39.63 -0.28
CA GLY A 54 -3.52 -40.57 0.26
C GLY A 54 -2.16 -39.96 0.55
N LEU A 55 -2.10 -38.72 1.04
CA LEU A 55 -0.88 -38.14 1.60
C LEU A 55 -0.76 -38.46 3.09
N ASN A 56 -0.66 -39.74 3.42
CA ASN A 56 -0.18 -40.17 4.73
C ASN A 56 1.32 -40.50 4.60
N ALA A 57 2.13 -39.78 5.38
CA ALA A 57 3.51 -40.08 5.79
C ALA A 57 4.70 -39.32 5.18
N ASP A 58 4.58 -38.51 4.11
CA ASP A 58 5.75 -37.75 3.58
C ASP A 58 5.77 -36.24 3.91
N GLN A 59 4.71 -35.70 4.51
CA GLN A 59 4.76 -34.33 5.07
C GLN A 59 5.67 -34.25 6.32
N SER A 60 5.90 -35.35 7.04
CA SER A 60 6.80 -35.35 8.20
C SER A 60 8.28 -35.27 7.81
N ARG A 61 8.64 -35.67 6.58
CA ARG A 61 10.04 -35.68 6.12
C ARG A 61 10.49 -34.31 5.62
N LEU A 62 9.62 -33.60 4.90
CA LEU A 62 9.84 -32.20 4.47
C LEU A 62 9.82 -31.18 5.63
N TYR A 63 9.23 -31.54 6.77
CA TYR A 63 9.34 -30.77 8.02
C TYR A 63 10.51 -31.20 8.93
N SER A 64 11.17 -32.34 8.66
CA SER A 64 12.26 -32.86 9.50
C SER A 64 13.68 -32.47 9.03
N GLU A 65 13.83 -31.89 7.84
CA GLU A 65 15.13 -31.44 7.31
C GLU A 65 15.42 -29.93 7.55
N GLN A 66 14.86 -29.35 8.61
CA GLN A 66 15.27 -28.03 9.13
C GLN A 66 16.01 -28.11 10.47
N LYS A 67 16.77 -29.18 10.70
CA LYS A 67 17.75 -29.22 11.80
C LYS A 67 19.15 -28.97 11.24
N ASP A 68 19.43 -27.67 11.07
CA ASP A 68 20.76 -27.03 11.23
C ASP A 68 20.75 -25.60 10.66
N LYS A 69 19.70 -24.82 10.93
CA LYS A 69 19.75 -23.36 10.72
C LYS A 69 20.23 -22.73 12.01
N LYS A 70 21.41 -22.09 11.95
CA LYS A 70 21.90 -21.13 12.96
C LYS A 70 20.73 -20.24 13.41
N PRO A 71 20.63 -19.87 14.69
CA PRO A 71 19.56 -19.01 15.17
C PRO A 71 19.52 -17.74 14.30
N LYS A 72 18.40 -17.50 13.60
CA LYS A 72 18.21 -16.27 12.84
C LYS A 72 18.22 -15.12 13.84
N GLU A 73 19.17 -14.21 13.69
CA GLU A 73 19.25 -13.01 14.50
C GLU A 73 17.96 -12.21 14.37
N HIS A 74 17.25 -12.00 15.48
CA HIS A 74 15.97 -11.29 15.49
C HIS A 74 16.25 -9.79 15.43
N LYS A 75 16.03 -9.18 14.25
CA LYS A 75 16.22 -7.74 14.04
C LYS A 75 15.01 -6.97 14.53
N SER A 76 15.25 -5.80 15.10
CA SER A 76 14.22 -4.92 15.63
C SER A 76 14.40 -3.50 15.12
N ALA A 77 13.29 -2.77 14.99
CA ALA A 77 13.29 -1.35 14.62
C ALA A 77 12.40 -0.55 15.57
N LEU A 78 12.81 0.67 15.86
CA LEU A 78 12.06 1.63 16.65
C LEU A 78 11.65 2.79 15.75
N ILE A 79 10.37 3.05 15.59
CA ILE A 79 9.87 4.20 14.84
C ILE A 79 9.33 5.20 15.85
N ILE A 80 9.88 6.41 15.84
CA ILE A 80 9.59 7.43 16.86
C ILE A 80 8.85 8.58 16.21
N PHE A 81 7.71 8.95 16.78
CA PHE A 81 6.89 10.03 16.25
C PHE A 81 6.13 10.76 17.36
N THR A 82 5.69 11.96 17.04
CA THR A 82 4.85 12.80 17.89
C THR A 82 3.94 13.66 17.04
N LYS A 83 3.17 14.55 17.66
CA LYS A 83 2.18 15.39 16.98
C LYS A 83 2.72 15.99 15.67
N GLY A 84 1.91 15.89 14.62
CA GLY A 84 2.20 16.39 13.28
C GLY A 84 3.27 15.59 12.54
N ALA A 85 3.47 14.31 12.89
CA ALA A 85 4.27 13.37 12.10
C ALA A 85 3.59 13.09 10.75
N GLU A 86 4.37 12.77 9.72
CA GLU A 86 3.84 12.34 8.43
C GLU A 86 3.31 10.90 8.55
N GLU A 87 1.99 10.75 8.55
CA GLU A 87 1.30 9.48 8.79
C GLU A 87 1.65 8.37 7.78
N MET A 88 1.82 8.69 6.50
CA MET A 88 2.15 7.68 5.47
C MET A 88 3.56 7.16 5.69
N GLU A 89 4.52 8.02 6.02
CA GLU A 89 5.89 7.63 6.30
C GLU A 89 6.01 6.77 7.57
N VAL A 90 5.17 7.02 8.59
CA VAL A 90 5.04 6.16 9.78
C VAL A 90 4.51 4.78 9.38
N VAL A 91 3.38 4.74 8.68
CA VAL A 91 2.64 3.50 8.35
C VAL A 91 3.41 2.64 7.36
N ILE A 92 3.95 3.24 6.30
CA ILE A 92 4.70 2.53 5.26
C ILE A 92 5.96 1.88 5.86
N SER A 93 6.70 2.64 6.68
CA SER A 93 7.90 2.12 7.34
C SER A 93 7.55 0.95 8.27
N ALA A 94 6.53 1.11 9.11
CA ALA A 94 6.15 0.07 10.08
C ALA A 94 5.68 -1.22 9.39
N ASP A 95 4.79 -1.10 8.42
CA ASP A 95 4.19 -2.24 7.72
C ASP A 95 5.25 -2.99 6.88
N VAL A 96 6.04 -2.30 6.07
CA VAL A 96 7.11 -2.92 5.23
C VAL A 96 8.10 -3.69 6.10
N LEU A 97 8.55 -3.09 7.20
CA LEU A 97 9.49 -3.74 8.13
C LEU A 97 8.84 -4.96 8.82
N ARG A 98 7.57 -4.87 9.24
CA ARG A 98 6.85 -6.00 9.84
C ARG A 98 6.64 -7.14 8.83
N ARG A 99 6.38 -6.85 7.56
CA ARG A 99 6.33 -7.85 6.47
C ARG A 99 7.66 -8.56 6.27
N ALA A 100 8.78 -7.90 6.61
CA ALA A 100 10.11 -8.49 6.58
C ALA A 100 10.49 -9.29 7.84
N GLU A 101 9.53 -9.56 8.74
CA GLU A 101 9.77 -10.24 10.02
C GLU A 101 10.80 -9.47 10.88
N ILE A 102 10.74 -8.13 10.85
CA ILE A 102 11.45 -7.23 11.77
C ILE A 102 10.49 -6.86 12.90
N ASP A 103 10.98 -6.92 14.14
CA ASP A 103 10.22 -6.53 15.31
C ASP A 103 10.17 -5.01 15.46
N VAL A 104 9.07 -4.44 14.99
CA VAL A 104 8.86 -2.98 14.95
C VAL A 104 8.06 -2.53 16.16
N VAL A 105 8.65 -1.60 16.91
CA VAL A 105 7.98 -0.82 17.96
C VAL A 105 7.67 0.57 17.45
N LEU A 106 6.40 0.94 17.46
CA LEU A 106 5.95 2.32 17.31
C LEU A 106 6.00 3.01 18.68
N ALA A 107 6.83 4.05 18.82
CA ALA A 107 6.97 4.79 20.05
C ALA A 107 6.50 6.25 19.91
N GLY A 108 5.59 6.66 20.78
CA GLY A 108 5.28 8.07 20.97
C GLY A 108 6.41 8.75 21.73
N LEU A 109 6.87 9.90 21.24
CA LEU A 109 7.99 10.63 21.87
C LEU A 109 7.74 10.95 23.35
N CYS A 110 6.49 11.30 23.69
CA CYS A 110 6.11 11.79 25.02
C CYS A 110 5.31 10.75 25.84
N ASP A 111 4.27 10.17 25.25
CA ASP A 111 3.42 9.15 25.89
C ASP A 111 2.93 8.13 24.85
N ASP A 112 2.09 7.18 25.27
CA ASP A 112 1.50 6.13 24.44
C ASP A 112 0.08 6.46 23.96
N LYS A 113 -0.34 7.74 24.05
CA LYS A 113 -1.68 8.16 23.64
C LYS A 113 -1.78 8.31 22.12
N PRO A 114 -3.01 8.30 21.56
CA PRO A 114 -3.23 8.61 20.15
C PRO A 114 -2.53 9.92 19.75
N VAL A 115 -1.73 9.84 18.70
CA VAL A 115 -0.98 10.97 18.13
C VAL A 115 -1.73 11.50 16.91
N GLU A 116 -2.06 12.79 16.93
CA GLU A 116 -2.59 13.51 15.77
C GLU A 116 -1.45 13.79 14.77
N CYS A 117 -1.50 13.14 13.62
CA CYS A 117 -0.54 13.27 12.52
C CYS A 117 -0.81 14.52 11.65
N ALA A 118 0.05 14.77 10.67
CA ALA A 118 0.10 16.01 9.90
C ALA A 118 -1.14 16.25 9.03
N LYS A 119 -1.87 15.21 8.62
CA LYS A 119 -3.19 15.30 7.99
C LYS A 119 -4.28 14.71 8.86
N GLU A 120 -4.19 14.94 10.18
CA GLU A 120 -5.28 14.76 11.14
C GLU A 120 -5.74 13.30 11.34
N LEU A 121 -4.94 12.32 10.92
CA LEU A 121 -5.12 10.94 11.34
C LEU A 121 -4.64 10.74 12.78
N LEU A 122 -5.37 9.95 13.55
CA LEU A 122 -4.97 9.55 14.91
C LEU A 122 -4.36 8.16 14.88
N ILE A 123 -3.05 8.06 15.07
CA ILE A 123 -2.32 6.79 15.15
C ILE A 123 -1.92 6.55 16.61
N VAL A 124 -2.21 5.35 17.13
CA VAL A 124 -1.83 4.98 18.49
C VAL A 124 -0.46 4.30 18.47
N PRO A 125 0.56 4.85 19.14
CA PRO A 125 1.85 4.18 19.32
C PRO A 125 1.68 2.92 20.18
N ASP A 126 2.61 1.98 20.04
CA ASP A 126 2.62 0.76 20.86
C ASP A 126 2.98 1.09 22.33
N VAL A 127 3.90 2.05 22.51
CA VAL A 127 4.46 2.44 23.81
C VAL A 127 4.94 3.90 23.80
N ALA A 128 5.18 4.47 24.98
CA ALA A 128 5.96 5.69 25.13
C ALA A 128 7.46 5.39 24.97
N LEU A 129 8.23 6.29 24.35
CA LEU A 129 9.68 6.13 24.15
C LEU A 129 10.41 5.81 25.47
N GLU A 130 10.04 6.48 26.56
CA GLU A 130 10.61 6.28 27.90
C GLU A 130 10.60 4.81 28.38
N LYS A 131 9.64 3.99 27.91
CA LYS A 131 9.55 2.57 28.30
C LYS A 131 10.53 1.68 27.55
N VAL A 132 11.10 2.17 26.45
CA VAL A 132 11.96 1.40 25.54
C VAL A 132 13.32 2.03 25.30
N VAL A 133 13.69 3.13 25.98
CA VAL A 133 15.01 3.78 25.86
C VAL A 133 16.18 2.82 26.12
N ASN A 134 16.03 1.88 27.05
CA ASN A 134 17.07 0.90 27.40
C ASN A 134 17.07 -0.34 26.48
N ARG A 135 16.08 -0.46 25.58
CA ARG A 135 15.99 -1.56 24.64
C ARG A 135 16.92 -1.29 23.46
N LYS A 136 17.69 -2.31 23.06
CA LYS A 136 18.52 -2.25 21.85
C LYS A 136 17.68 -2.51 20.62
N PHE A 137 17.88 -1.67 19.60
CA PHE A 137 17.25 -1.80 18.29
C PHE A 137 18.31 -1.91 17.20
N SER A 138 18.00 -2.60 16.12
CA SER A 138 18.87 -2.66 14.94
C SER A 138 18.74 -1.41 14.08
N ALA A 139 17.60 -0.73 14.13
CA ALA A 139 17.40 0.58 13.50
C ALA A 139 16.47 1.47 14.32
N ILE A 140 16.69 2.78 14.22
CA ILE A 140 15.75 3.84 14.64
C ILE A 140 15.28 4.56 13.37
N VAL A 141 13.98 4.78 13.23
CA VAL A 141 13.36 5.44 12.08
C VAL A 141 12.67 6.72 12.54
N LEU A 142 12.98 7.82 11.86
CA LEU A 142 12.43 9.16 12.07
C LEU A 142 11.61 9.59 10.85
N PRO A 143 10.29 9.44 10.90
CA PRO A 143 9.39 9.96 9.88
C PRO A 143 9.50 11.49 9.73
N GLY A 144 8.99 11.99 8.62
CA GLY A 144 8.78 13.40 8.36
C GLY A 144 7.68 14.02 9.23
N GLY A 145 7.23 15.19 8.78
CA GLY A 145 6.27 16.01 9.52
C GLY A 145 6.98 17.15 10.24
N MET A 146 6.78 18.38 9.75
CA MET A 146 7.53 19.55 10.23
C MET A 146 7.30 19.83 11.72
N GLU A 147 6.05 19.74 12.21
CA GLU A 147 5.75 19.95 13.63
C GLU A 147 6.44 18.88 14.50
N SER A 148 6.33 17.60 14.10
CA SER A 148 6.96 16.48 14.80
C SER A 148 8.47 16.67 14.91
N ASN A 149 9.11 16.99 13.78
CA ASN A 149 10.56 17.16 13.70
C ASN A 149 11.05 18.45 14.39
N GLN A 150 10.23 19.51 14.46
CA GLN A 150 10.55 20.68 15.28
C GLN A 150 10.49 20.37 16.79
N ILE A 151 9.53 19.55 17.23
CA ILE A 151 9.45 19.10 18.62
C ILE A 151 10.68 18.24 18.96
N MET A 152 11.00 17.26 18.11
CA MET A 152 12.15 16.38 18.29
C MET A 152 13.49 17.13 18.26
N ALA A 153 13.67 18.09 17.33
CA ALA A 153 14.87 18.91 17.22
C ALA A 153 15.14 19.78 18.47
N LYS A 154 14.09 20.23 19.15
CA LYS A 154 14.20 21.03 20.40
C LYS A 154 14.37 20.16 21.66
N ASN A 155 14.13 18.86 21.56
CA ASN A 155 14.18 17.96 22.69
C ASN A 155 15.62 17.48 22.94
N VAL A 156 16.30 18.07 23.92
CA VAL A 156 17.69 17.75 24.27
C VAL A 156 17.85 16.30 24.73
N TYR A 157 16.92 15.77 25.53
CA TYR A 157 16.99 14.37 25.99
C TYR A 157 16.90 13.39 24.83
N PHE A 158 16.05 13.70 23.85
CA PHE A 158 15.95 12.91 22.63
C PHE A 158 17.23 12.99 21.79
N GLY A 159 17.85 14.17 21.71
CA GLY A 159 19.15 14.34 21.08
C GLY A 159 20.26 13.50 21.71
N GLU A 160 20.36 13.49 23.03
CA GLU A 160 21.33 12.65 23.75
C GLU A 160 21.06 11.15 23.55
N TYR A 161 19.78 10.75 23.53
CA TYR A 161 19.40 9.37 23.18
C TYR A 161 19.88 9.00 21.77
N LEU A 162 19.66 9.85 20.76
CA LEU A 162 20.12 9.56 19.40
C LEU A 162 21.64 9.47 19.30
N LYS A 163 22.39 10.35 19.99
CA LYS A 163 23.86 10.30 20.02
C LYS A 163 24.38 9.02 20.64
N GLU A 164 23.75 8.55 21.72
CA GLU A 164 24.08 7.27 22.34
C GLU A 164 23.88 6.11 21.35
N LYS A 165 22.76 6.14 20.61
CA LYS A 165 22.39 5.07 19.68
C LYS A 165 23.08 5.11 18.32
N GLU A 166 23.69 6.23 17.96
CA GLU A 166 24.34 6.41 16.65
C GLU A 166 25.40 5.34 16.38
N SER A 167 26.20 4.96 17.36
CA SER A 167 27.22 3.90 17.17
C SER A 167 26.67 2.47 17.28
N GLU A 168 25.43 2.30 17.76
CA GLU A 168 24.84 0.99 18.06
C GLU A 168 23.93 0.45 16.94
N CYS A 169 23.34 1.33 16.13
CA CYS A 169 22.30 0.96 15.18
C CYS A 169 22.26 1.87 13.95
N TYR A 170 21.45 1.48 12.96
CA TYR A 170 21.11 2.37 11.86
C TYR A 170 20.18 3.48 12.35
N ILE A 171 20.44 4.73 11.94
CA ILE A 171 19.53 5.85 12.14
C ILE A 171 19.01 6.26 10.77
N ALA A 172 17.72 6.04 10.56
CA ALA A 172 17.03 6.27 9.30
C ALA A 172 16.09 7.48 9.43
N ALA A 173 16.14 8.44 8.50
CA ALA A 173 15.30 9.63 8.54
C ALA A 173 14.77 10.02 7.16
N ILE A 174 13.47 10.31 7.05
CA ILE A 174 12.83 10.60 5.76
C ILE A 174 12.19 12.00 5.80
N CYS A 175 12.13 12.66 4.63
CA CYS A 175 11.42 13.92 4.46
C CYS A 175 12.02 15.05 5.30
N SER A 176 11.34 15.49 6.36
CA SER A 176 11.87 16.48 7.31
C SER A 176 12.61 15.87 8.51
N GLY A 177 12.63 14.54 8.64
CA GLY A 177 13.38 13.81 9.66
C GLY A 177 14.87 14.20 9.75
N PRO A 178 15.58 14.42 8.62
CA PRO A 178 16.98 14.87 8.66
C PRO A 178 17.23 16.18 9.42
N LEU A 179 16.22 17.04 9.64
CA LEU A 179 16.35 18.22 10.51
C LEU A 179 16.66 17.84 11.97
N VAL A 180 16.13 16.72 12.44
CA VAL A 180 16.41 16.19 13.78
C VAL A 180 17.87 15.76 13.88
N LEU A 181 18.38 15.10 12.83
CA LEU A 181 19.79 14.70 12.75
C LEU A 181 20.70 15.94 12.82
N ALA A 182 20.38 16.97 12.02
CA ALA A 182 21.13 18.22 11.97
C ALA A 182 21.15 18.93 13.34
N ALA A 183 19.97 19.06 13.97
CA ALA A 183 19.81 19.73 15.25
C ALA A 183 20.63 19.06 16.37
N HIS A 184 20.75 17.73 16.32
CA HIS A 184 21.45 16.94 17.34
C HIS A 184 22.86 16.52 16.94
N ASN A 185 23.35 16.99 15.79
CA ASN A 185 24.69 16.73 15.27
C ASN A 185 24.97 15.24 14.97
N ILE A 186 23.93 14.49 14.59
CA ILE A 186 24.03 13.07 14.23
C ILE A 186 24.55 12.95 12.80
N GLY A 187 25.55 12.11 12.56
CA GLY A 187 26.05 11.79 11.23
C GLY A 187 26.71 12.95 10.49
N LYS A 188 27.27 13.94 11.20
CA LYS A 188 27.88 15.14 10.59
C LYS A 188 28.86 14.82 9.45
N GLY A 189 28.75 15.55 8.35
CA GLY A 189 29.61 15.41 7.17
C GLY A 189 29.31 14.19 6.31
N LYS A 190 28.31 13.37 6.67
CA LYS A 190 27.87 12.24 5.84
C LYS A 190 27.05 12.70 4.64
N HIS A 191 26.96 11.80 3.67
CA HIS A 191 26.05 11.92 2.54
C HIS A 191 24.61 11.68 2.98
N ILE A 192 23.70 12.62 2.68
CA ILE A 192 22.26 12.51 2.97
C ILE A 192 21.40 13.05 1.84
N THR A 193 20.11 12.73 1.88
CA THR A 193 19.05 13.42 1.17
C THR A 193 17.93 13.84 2.13
N SER A 194 16.95 14.60 1.65
CA SER A 194 15.80 15.06 2.44
C SER A 194 14.65 15.52 1.55
N TYR A 195 13.59 16.04 2.17
CA TYR A 195 12.62 16.83 1.42
C TYR A 195 13.33 18.02 0.74
N PRO A 196 13.09 18.30 -0.55
CA PRO A 196 13.88 19.27 -1.32
C PRO A 196 13.92 20.68 -0.72
N ALA A 197 12.83 21.11 -0.08
CA ALA A 197 12.76 22.44 0.54
C ALA A 197 13.76 22.64 1.71
N LEU A 198 14.38 21.56 2.21
CA LEU A 198 15.29 21.58 3.35
C LEU A 198 16.77 21.51 2.96
N GLU A 199 17.07 21.35 1.67
CA GLU A 199 18.43 21.20 1.14
C GLU A 199 19.36 22.31 1.62
N LEU A 200 18.93 23.58 1.50
CA LEU A 200 19.75 24.75 1.87
C LEU A 200 20.09 24.81 3.38
N ASP A 201 19.27 24.20 4.23
CA ASP A 201 19.53 24.14 5.66
C ASP A 201 20.44 22.97 6.02
N LEU A 202 20.33 21.86 5.29
CA LEU A 202 21.07 20.64 5.55
C LEU A 202 22.47 20.61 4.92
N CYS A 203 22.67 21.26 3.77
CA CYS A 203 23.99 21.36 3.11
C CYS A 203 25.05 22.12 3.93
N LYS A 204 24.63 22.81 5.00
CA LYS A 204 25.53 23.44 5.99
C LYS A 204 26.22 22.40 6.89
N THR A 205 25.66 21.20 7.03
CA THR A 205 26.08 20.16 7.98
C THR A 205 26.46 18.83 7.30
N TYR A 206 25.94 18.59 6.09
CA TYR A 206 26.05 17.32 5.38
C TYR A 206 26.41 17.51 3.91
N GLU A 207 26.93 16.45 3.29
CA GLU A 207 27.08 16.34 1.83
C GLU A 207 25.72 15.94 1.24
N TYR A 208 25.13 16.78 0.40
CA TYR A 208 23.74 16.59 -0.06
C TYR A 208 23.69 15.83 -1.39
N GLU A 209 22.82 14.82 -1.46
CA GLU A 209 22.54 14.04 -2.66
C GLU A 209 21.06 14.09 -3.05
N HIS A 210 20.78 13.92 -4.35
CA HIS A 210 19.44 14.01 -4.91
C HIS A 210 18.81 12.64 -5.21
N GLU A 211 19.44 11.56 -4.77
CA GLU A 211 18.92 10.19 -4.87
C GLU A 211 17.69 9.99 -3.97
N ASP A 212 16.81 9.06 -4.31
CA ASP A 212 15.59 8.81 -3.54
C ASP A 212 15.91 8.30 -2.13
N VAL A 213 16.93 7.45 -2.02
CA VAL A 213 17.44 6.91 -0.75
C VAL A 213 18.96 6.97 -0.75
N VAL A 214 19.54 7.56 0.30
CA VAL A 214 20.99 7.69 0.50
C VAL A 214 21.40 6.89 1.73
N VAL A 215 22.46 6.11 1.61
CA VAL A 215 23.03 5.31 2.71
C VAL A 215 24.50 5.66 2.87
N ASP A 216 24.87 6.21 4.02
CA ASP A 216 26.26 6.49 4.39
C ASP A 216 26.57 5.89 5.77
N GLY A 217 27.24 4.74 5.78
CA GLY A 217 27.49 3.95 6.98
C GLY A 217 26.19 3.55 7.67
N ASN A 218 25.98 4.02 8.90
CA ASN A 218 24.77 3.76 9.69
C ASN A 218 23.64 4.79 9.45
N ILE A 219 23.84 5.83 8.64
CA ILE A 219 22.81 6.84 8.36
C ILE A 219 22.08 6.48 7.06
N ILE A 220 20.75 6.45 7.11
CA ILE A 220 19.89 6.19 5.96
C ILE A 220 18.95 7.38 5.83
N THR A 221 18.85 7.99 4.65
CA THR A 221 17.92 9.10 4.45
C THR A 221 17.12 8.98 3.17
N SER A 222 15.94 9.61 3.14
CA SER A 222 15.03 9.57 1.99
C SER A 222 14.27 10.88 1.83
N ARG A 223 13.71 11.11 0.64
CA ARG A 223 13.24 12.44 0.23
C ARG A 223 11.85 12.83 0.70
N GLY A 224 10.84 11.99 0.53
CA GLY A 224 9.45 12.35 0.84
C GLY A 224 8.48 11.18 0.73
N PRO A 225 7.16 11.43 0.86
CA PRO A 225 6.17 10.35 0.97
C PRO A 225 6.20 9.34 -0.19
N ALA A 226 6.40 9.79 -1.44
CA ALA A 226 6.48 8.89 -2.59
C ALA A 226 7.71 7.94 -2.56
N THR A 227 8.75 8.29 -1.79
CA THR A 227 9.97 7.47 -1.61
C THR A 227 9.91 6.54 -0.39
N ALA A 228 8.82 6.57 0.39
CA ALA A 228 8.73 5.84 1.66
C ALA A 228 8.83 4.31 1.49
N PHE A 229 8.31 3.75 0.39
CA PHE A 229 8.45 2.33 0.09
C PHE A 229 9.91 1.94 -0.16
N GLN A 230 10.61 2.70 -1.00
CA GLN A 230 12.02 2.48 -1.31
C GLN A 230 12.89 2.63 -0.07
N PHE A 231 12.61 3.64 0.76
CA PHE A 231 13.25 3.85 2.05
C PHE A 231 13.10 2.66 2.97
N ALA A 232 11.87 2.19 3.19
CA ALA A 232 11.61 1.08 4.09
C ALA A 232 12.20 -0.24 3.55
N LEU A 233 12.12 -0.49 2.23
CA LEU A 233 12.73 -1.65 1.59
C LEU A 233 14.26 -1.62 1.68
N LYS A 234 14.88 -0.43 1.63
CA LYS A 234 16.33 -0.31 1.83
C LYS A 234 16.73 -0.63 3.26
N ILE A 235 15.92 -0.25 4.25
CA ILE A 235 16.13 -0.68 5.64
C ILE A 235 15.99 -2.21 5.77
N VAL A 236 15.00 -2.83 5.11
CA VAL A 236 14.87 -4.30 5.06
C VAL A 236 16.12 -4.95 4.47
N GLU A 237 16.64 -4.42 3.36
CA GLU A 237 17.85 -4.93 2.71
C GLU A 237 19.06 -4.90 3.67
N LEU A 238 19.24 -3.79 4.39
CA LEU A 238 20.36 -3.60 5.32
C LEU A 238 20.24 -4.46 6.59
N LEU A 239 19.03 -4.64 7.11
CA LEU A 239 18.82 -5.42 8.34
C LEU A 239 18.73 -6.92 8.10
N LYS A 240 18.20 -7.34 6.94
CA LYS A 240 17.98 -8.74 6.57
C LYS A 240 18.89 -9.11 5.40
N ASP A 241 18.39 -8.91 4.19
CA ASP A 241 19.12 -9.09 2.94
C ASP A 241 18.27 -8.58 1.76
N LYS A 242 18.91 -8.45 0.59
CA LYS A 242 18.25 -8.02 -0.65
C LYS A 242 17.09 -8.93 -1.07
N LYS A 243 17.22 -10.24 -0.87
CA LYS A 243 16.18 -11.20 -1.24
C LYS A 243 14.89 -10.96 -0.44
N LYS A 244 15.00 -10.70 0.86
CA LYS A 244 13.86 -10.39 1.73
C LYS A 244 13.20 -9.07 1.31
N ALA A 245 13.98 -8.06 0.94
CA ALA A 245 13.43 -6.81 0.41
C ALA A 245 12.63 -7.05 -0.90
N GLU A 246 13.18 -7.84 -1.83
CA GLU A 246 12.49 -8.21 -3.08
C GLU A 246 11.20 -9.04 -2.82
N GLU A 247 11.23 -9.97 -1.85
CA GLU A 247 10.05 -10.73 -1.41
C GLU A 247 8.94 -9.79 -0.92
N VAL A 248 9.28 -8.82 -0.05
CA VAL A 248 8.31 -7.86 0.49
C VAL A 248 7.79 -6.93 -0.60
N ALA A 249 8.66 -6.41 -1.46
CA ALA A 249 8.28 -5.56 -2.60
C ALA A 249 7.26 -6.26 -3.52
N LYS A 250 7.50 -7.55 -3.83
CA LYS A 250 6.59 -8.36 -4.64
C LYS A 250 5.22 -8.53 -3.98
N ILE A 251 5.16 -8.74 -2.66
CA ILE A 251 3.89 -8.86 -1.92
C ILE A 251 3.11 -7.54 -1.98
N LEU A 252 3.80 -6.41 -1.93
CA LEU A 252 3.20 -5.07 -1.96
C LEU A 252 2.83 -4.60 -3.37
N LEU A 253 3.25 -5.32 -4.42
CA LEU A 253 3.14 -4.93 -5.84
C LEU A 253 3.93 -3.66 -6.17
N VAL A 254 5.07 -3.45 -5.51
CA VAL A 254 6.02 -2.38 -5.85
C VAL A 254 6.73 -2.75 -7.15
N ASP A 255 6.69 -1.87 -8.15
CA ASP A 255 7.45 -2.06 -9.40
C ASP A 255 8.96 -2.09 -9.08
N ASP A 256 9.70 -2.97 -9.77
CA ASP A 256 11.09 -3.38 -9.47
C ASP A 256 11.88 -2.43 -8.54
N PRO A 257 12.03 -2.79 -7.25
CA PRO A 257 12.63 -1.90 -6.24
C PRO A 257 14.11 -1.60 -6.52
N CYS A 258 14.78 -2.37 -7.38
CA CYS A 258 16.20 -2.22 -7.70
C CYS A 258 16.47 -1.45 -9.00
N GLN A 259 15.49 -1.23 -9.88
CA GLN A 259 15.72 -0.52 -11.14
C GLN A 259 15.80 1.00 -11.00
N HIS A 260 15.15 1.57 -9.98
CA HIS A 260 15.20 3.02 -9.75
C HIS A 260 16.57 3.52 -9.24
N MET A 261 17.40 2.64 -8.65
CA MET A 261 18.79 2.98 -8.27
C MET A 261 19.73 3.11 -9.49
N PHE A 262 19.39 2.58 -10.67
CA PHE A 262 20.30 2.53 -11.83
C PHE A 262 19.74 3.20 -13.11
N SER A 263 18.42 3.35 -13.28
CA SER A 263 17.85 3.83 -14.55
C SER A 263 17.96 5.35 -14.78
N ARG A 264 18.09 6.15 -13.71
CA ARG A 264 18.27 7.61 -13.82
C ARG A 264 19.68 8.02 -14.27
N ALA A 265 20.69 7.18 -14.06
CA ALA A 265 22.04 7.40 -14.60
C ALA A 265 22.05 7.40 -16.14
N SER A 266 21.23 6.55 -16.79
CA SER A 266 21.11 6.51 -18.26
C SER A 266 20.35 7.69 -18.86
N HIS A 267 19.37 8.26 -18.15
CA HIS A 267 18.66 9.46 -18.64
C HIS A 267 19.51 10.73 -18.53
N LEU A 268 20.38 10.84 -17.52
CA LEU A 268 21.37 11.92 -17.43
C LEU A 268 22.50 11.74 -18.47
N TYR A 269 22.90 10.50 -18.78
CA TYR A 269 23.93 10.24 -19.80
C TYR A 269 23.46 10.63 -21.21
N ASN A 270 22.20 10.32 -21.59
CA ASN A 270 21.64 10.73 -22.89
C ASN A 270 21.28 12.22 -22.97
N TRP A 271 21.12 12.91 -21.84
CA TRP A 271 20.89 14.35 -21.81
C TRP A 271 22.17 15.17 -22.01
N SER A 272 23.34 14.60 -21.65
CA SER A 272 24.64 15.27 -21.77
C SER A 272 25.27 15.26 -23.18
N ILE A 273 24.77 14.44 -24.11
CA ILE A 273 25.41 14.25 -25.43
C ILE A 273 24.81 15.15 -26.52
N GLN A 274 23.73 15.89 -26.25
CA GLN A 274 23.10 16.77 -27.23
C GLN A 274 22.70 18.15 -26.68
N ARG A 275 23.61 18.97 -26.15
CA ARG A 275 23.69 20.45 -26.34
C ARG A 275 25.01 21.00 -25.77
N PRO A 276 25.74 21.89 -26.47
CA PRO A 276 26.80 22.64 -25.84
C PRO A 276 26.20 23.73 -24.92
N ASN A 277 26.76 23.85 -23.71
CA ASN A 277 26.70 24.99 -22.79
C ASN A 277 25.53 25.96 -22.95
N ILE A 278 24.52 25.86 -22.08
CA ILE A 278 23.76 27.01 -21.55
C ILE A 278 23.07 26.58 -20.25
N TYR A 279 23.59 27.04 -19.12
CA TYR A 279 22.86 27.12 -17.85
C TYR A 279 21.84 28.27 -17.97
N THR A 280 20.57 27.97 -18.26
CA THR A 280 19.50 28.97 -18.20
C THR A 280 18.73 28.90 -16.88
N ARG A 281 18.64 30.06 -16.22
CA ARG A 281 17.93 30.38 -14.96
C ARG A 281 16.45 29.95 -14.89
N THR A 282 15.84 29.43 -15.96
CA THR A 282 14.39 29.22 -16.06
C THR A 282 13.91 27.94 -15.37
N ALA A 283 14.68 26.86 -15.34
CA ALA A 283 14.31 25.64 -14.60
C ALA A 283 14.36 25.84 -13.06
N TRP A 284 15.17 26.79 -12.59
CA TRP A 284 15.27 27.17 -11.18
C TRP A 284 14.06 27.98 -10.68
N ILE A 285 13.48 28.84 -11.52
CA ILE A 285 12.34 29.70 -11.14
C ILE A 285 11.05 28.87 -10.96
N SER A 286 10.91 27.76 -11.68
CA SER A 286 9.80 26.81 -11.50
C SER A 286 9.88 26.08 -10.15
N ARG A 287 11.10 25.72 -9.69
CA ARG A 287 11.33 25.10 -8.37
C ARG A 287 11.24 26.10 -7.21
N LEU A 288 11.57 27.37 -7.43
CA LEU A 288 11.41 28.43 -6.42
C LEU A 288 9.94 28.85 -6.22
N HIS A 289 9.08 28.74 -7.23
CA HIS A 289 7.63 28.95 -7.05
C HIS A 289 7.01 27.92 -6.11
N VAL A 290 7.51 26.68 -6.13
CA VAL A 290 7.15 25.64 -5.17
C VAL A 290 7.51 26.10 -3.75
N CYS A 291 8.71 26.67 -3.50
CA CYS A 291 9.09 27.19 -2.18
C CYS A 291 8.20 28.34 -1.65
N ALA A 292 7.69 29.22 -2.52
CA ALA A 292 6.87 30.36 -2.08
C ALA A 292 5.45 29.96 -1.66
N GLU A 293 4.82 29.01 -2.37
CA GLU A 293 3.50 28.47 -1.99
C GLU A 293 3.58 27.54 -0.76
N HIS A 294 4.72 26.86 -0.55
CA HIS A 294 4.96 25.99 0.62
C HIS A 294 5.02 26.75 1.95
N SER A 295 5.49 28.00 1.96
CA SER A 295 5.48 28.82 3.17
C SER A 295 4.07 29.15 3.66
N ARG A 296 3.08 29.26 2.74
CA ARG A 296 1.65 29.38 3.07
C ARG A 296 1.03 28.07 3.55
N PHE A 297 1.45 26.94 2.99
CA PHE A 297 0.91 25.63 3.32
C PHE A 297 1.28 25.17 4.75
N TYR A 298 2.43 25.62 5.27
CA TYR A 298 2.86 25.37 6.66
C TYR A 298 2.56 26.51 7.64
N SER A 299 2.09 27.68 7.19
CA SER A 299 1.81 28.84 8.07
C SER A 299 0.33 29.04 8.44
N GLU A 300 -0.61 28.19 8.03
CA GLU A 300 -1.99 28.34 8.46
C GLU A 300 -2.20 27.71 9.85
N LYS A 301 -2.23 28.58 10.85
CA LYS A 301 -2.78 28.29 12.18
C LYS A 301 -4.14 27.60 12.04
N ALA A 302 -4.28 26.54 12.83
CA ALA A 302 -5.51 25.81 13.14
C ALA A 302 -6.77 26.67 13.06
N SER A 303 -7.57 26.38 12.03
CA SER A 303 -8.97 26.75 11.93
C SER A 303 -9.75 25.44 11.85
N LYS A 304 -10.24 24.96 13.00
CA LYS A 304 -11.34 23.98 13.03
C LYS A 304 -12.45 24.56 12.14
N THR A 305 -12.86 23.81 11.11
CA THR A 305 -13.86 24.14 10.05
C THR A 305 -13.34 24.68 8.71
N ARG A 306 -12.51 23.92 7.99
CA ARG A 306 -12.59 23.95 6.52
C ARG A 306 -13.29 22.70 6.04
N LYS A 307 -14.63 22.74 6.02
CA LYS A 307 -15.41 21.74 5.31
C LYS A 307 -15.15 21.96 3.82
N GLY A 308 -14.35 21.08 3.20
CA GLY A 308 -14.16 21.09 1.75
C GLY A 308 -15.51 21.02 1.05
N ASP A 309 -15.60 21.55 -0.17
CA ASP A 309 -16.81 21.43 -1.00
C ASP A 309 -17.05 19.99 -1.46
N LYS A 310 -16.00 19.16 -1.38
CA LYS A 310 -16.01 17.73 -1.62
C LYS A 310 -15.76 16.95 -0.35
N SER A 311 -16.48 15.84 -0.19
CA SER A 311 -16.35 14.95 0.97
C SER A 311 -16.09 13.51 0.56
N ALA A 312 -15.32 12.80 1.37
CA ALA A 312 -15.10 11.37 1.25
C ALA A 312 -15.17 10.70 2.62
N VAL A 313 -15.52 9.43 2.65
CA VAL A 313 -15.45 8.60 3.85
C VAL A 313 -14.61 7.36 3.59
N ILE A 314 -13.71 7.04 4.52
CA ILE A 314 -12.96 5.78 4.51
C ILE A 314 -13.54 4.89 5.60
N ILE A 315 -14.15 3.76 5.21
CA ILE A 315 -14.82 2.86 6.15
C ILE A 315 -13.98 1.60 6.30
N PHE A 316 -13.63 1.24 7.54
CA PHE A 316 -12.75 0.10 7.80
C PHE A 316 -13.03 -0.57 9.15
N ALA A 317 -12.56 -1.80 9.30
CA ALA A 317 -12.68 -2.63 10.48
C ALA A 317 -11.33 -3.23 10.86
N LYS A 318 -11.33 -4.06 11.91
CA LYS A 318 -10.15 -4.81 12.35
C LYS A 318 -9.53 -5.59 11.18
N GLY A 319 -8.20 -5.53 11.09
CA GLY A 319 -7.43 -6.20 10.04
C GLY A 319 -7.49 -5.53 8.67
N ALA A 320 -7.95 -4.27 8.61
CA ALA A 320 -7.82 -3.46 7.41
C ALA A 320 -6.34 -3.23 7.07
N GLU A 321 -6.04 -3.11 5.79
CA GLU A 321 -4.70 -2.75 5.36
C GLU A 321 -4.44 -1.26 5.65
N GLU A 322 -3.59 -0.99 6.63
CA GLU A 322 -3.30 0.36 7.14
C GLU A 322 -2.86 1.36 6.06
N MET A 323 -2.04 0.93 5.08
CA MET A 323 -1.63 1.80 3.97
C MET A 323 -2.82 2.23 3.10
N GLU A 324 -3.80 1.35 2.92
CA GLU A 324 -5.00 1.59 2.10
C GLU A 324 -6.03 2.44 2.86
N VAL A 325 -5.86 2.64 4.18
CA VAL A 325 -6.56 3.66 4.98
C VAL A 325 -5.83 5.00 4.91
N VAL A 326 -4.54 4.99 5.24
CA VAL A 326 -3.78 6.22 5.52
C VAL A 326 -3.41 6.98 4.26
N ILE A 327 -2.95 6.29 3.20
CA ILE A 327 -2.52 6.96 1.98
C ILE A 327 -3.69 7.72 1.31
N PRO A 328 -4.89 7.12 1.13
CA PRO A 328 -6.01 7.87 0.57
C PRO A 328 -6.47 9.01 1.46
N ALA A 329 -6.50 8.83 2.78
CA ALA A 329 -6.90 9.89 3.70
C ALA A 329 -6.01 11.13 3.56
N ASP A 330 -4.69 10.92 3.64
CA ASP A 330 -3.72 12.01 3.55
C ASP A 330 -3.80 12.69 2.17
N VAL A 331 -3.72 11.92 1.08
CA VAL A 331 -3.71 12.46 -0.30
C VAL A 331 -4.98 13.27 -0.58
N LEU A 332 -6.15 12.78 -0.17
CA LEU A 332 -7.42 13.49 -0.34
C LEU A 332 -7.47 14.76 0.52
N ARG A 333 -7.01 14.73 1.78
CA ARG A 333 -6.95 15.91 2.64
C ARG A 333 -5.99 16.99 2.09
N ARG A 334 -4.88 16.61 1.44
CA ARG A 334 -4.01 17.56 0.69
C ARG A 334 -4.71 18.24 -0.49
N SER A 335 -5.80 17.64 -0.95
CA SER A 335 -6.57 18.13 -2.10
C SER A 335 -7.78 19.00 -1.74
N ASP A 336 -7.89 19.43 -0.47
CA ASP A 336 -9.04 20.18 0.07
C ASP A 336 -10.36 19.39 0.02
N ILE A 337 -10.27 18.06 0.13
CA ILE A 337 -11.42 17.16 0.30
C ILE A 337 -11.56 16.85 1.79
N ASP A 338 -12.76 17.02 2.33
CA ASP A 338 -13.09 16.65 3.70
C ASP A 338 -13.16 15.11 3.80
N VAL A 339 -12.33 14.50 4.66
CA VAL A 339 -12.26 13.04 4.76
C VAL A 339 -12.64 12.61 6.16
N THR A 340 -13.70 11.82 6.27
CA THR A 340 -14.12 11.15 7.50
C THR A 340 -13.50 9.76 7.59
N ILE A 341 -12.82 9.46 8.69
CA ILE A 341 -12.30 8.12 8.98
C ILE A 341 -13.34 7.38 9.83
N ALA A 342 -14.00 6.39 9.27
CA ALA A 342 -15.14 5.72 9.91
C ALA A 342 -14.85 4.26 10.25
N GLY A 343 -15.11 3.90 11.51
CA GLY A 343 -15.00 2.53 11.99
C GLY A 343 -16.30 1.77 11.75
N LEU A 344 -16.22 0.68 10.99
CA LEU A 344 -17.37 -0.17 10.68
C LEU A 344 -18.03 -0.77 11.93
N CYS A 345 -17.25 -0.97 13.00
CA CYS A 345 -17.69 -1.60 14.24
C CYS A 345 -17.67 -0.64 15.44
N GLY A 346 -17.68 0.68 15.21
CA GLY A 346 -17.63 1.71 16.24
C GLY A 346 -16.40 2.61 16.15
N LYS A 347 -16.29 3.56 17.09
CA LYS A 347 -15.22 4.59 17.14
C LYS A 347 -13.99 4.18 17.96
N GLU A 348 -14.00 2.99 18.53
CA GLU A 348 -12.87 2.49 19.31
C GLU A 348 -11.63 2.33 18.41
N PRO A 349 -10.41 2.50 18.95
CA PRO A 349 -9.18 2.30 18.20
C PRO A 349 -9.15 0.94 17.48
N VAL A 350 -8.96 0.98 16.17
CA VAL A 350 -9.03 -0.20 15.30
C VAL A 350 -7.63 -0.71 15.00
N LYS A 351 -7.37 -1.98 15.35
CA LYS A 351 -6.13 -2.66 15.02
C LYS A 351 -6.14 -3.18 13.57
N CYS A 352 -5.25 -2.65 12.75
CA CYS A 352 -5.03 -2.99 11.34
C CYS A 352 -4.18 -4.26 11.17
N ASN A 353 -3.97 -4.67 9.90
CA ASN A 353 -3.38 -5.93 9.50
C ASN A 353 -1.95 -6.14 10.03
N LYS A 354 -1.07 -5.13 9.97
CA LYS A 354 0.30 -5.22 10.54
C LYS A 354 0.40 -4.53 11.89
N ASN A 355 -0.65 -4.66 12.71
CA ASN A 355 -0.69 -4.22 14.10
C ASN A 355 -0.59 -2.70 14.33
N LEU A 356 -0.72 -1.87 13.30
CA LEU A 356 -0.98 -0.44 13.52
C LEU A 356 -2.38 -0.24 14.08
N VAL A 357 -2.56 0.81 14.88
CA VAL A 357 -3.86 1.13 15.48
C VAL A 357 -4.24 2.54 15.07
N ILE A 358 -5.39 2.67 14.40
CA ILE A 358 -5.94 3.93 13.90
C ILE A 358 -7.24 4.22 14.64
N VAL A 359 -7.44 5.46 15.09
CA VAL A 359 -8.67 5.87 15.78
C VAL A 359 -9.66 6.46 14.76
N PRO A 360 -10.87 5.91 14.62
CA PRO A 360 -11.91 6.50 13.79
C PRO A 360 -12.44 7.82 14.35
N ASP A 361 -12.83 8.72 13.44
CA ASP A 361 -13.54 9.97 13.72
C ASP A 361 -15.04 9.70 14.01
N ALA A 362 -15.59 8.68 13.33
CA ALA A 362 -17.00 8.35 13.30
C ALA A 362 -17.22 6.83 13.22
N ASP A 363 -18.44 6.39 13.44
CA ASP A 363 -18.89 5.03 13.15
C ASP A 363 -19.94 5.01 12.03
N LEU A 364 -20.40 3.81 11.66
CA LEU A 364 -21.37 3.64 10.57
C LEU A 364 -22.69 4.39 10.83
N GLU A 365 -23.14 4.50 12.07
CA GLU A 365 -24.42 5.14 12.41
C GLU A 365 -24.33 6.66 12.29
N ASP A 366 -23.19 7.27 12.66
CA ASP A 366 -22.97 8.70 12.44
C ASP A 366 -23.04 9.07 10.95
N ILE A 367 -22.40 8.25 10.09
CA ILE A 367 -22.22 8.59 8.67
C ILE A 367 -23.40 8.15 7.79
N LYS A 368 -24.32 7.32 8.30
CA LYS A 368 -25.38 6.67 7.52
C LYS A 368 -26.25 7.67 6.74
N LYS A 369 -26.58 8.78 7.38
CA LYS A 369 -27.42 9.87 6.82
C LYS A 369 -26.61 10.93 6.09
N GLU A 370 -25.30 10.87 6.16
CA GLU A 370 -24.43 11.83 5.49
C GLU A 370 -24.31 11.51 3.99
N LYS A 371 -23.90 12.53 3.24
CA LYS A 371 -23.61 12.42 1.81
C LYS A 371 -22.12 12.61 1.60
N PHE A 372 -21.54 11.68 0.85
CA PHE A 372 -20.13 11.71 0.46
C PHE A 372 -20.03 11.68 -1.05
N ASP A 373 -19.09 12.43 -1.62
CA ASP A 373 -18.76 12.31 -3.04
C ASP A 373 -18.02 10.99 -3.32
N ALA A 374 -17.25 10.47 -2.34
CA ALA A 374 -16.58 9.16 -2.44
C ALA A 374 -16.65 8.34 -1.15
N ILE A 375 -16.77 7.03 -1.30
CA ILE A 375 -16.70 6.02 -0.24
C ILE A 375 -15.53 5.10 -0.55
N ILE A 376 -14.54 5.04 0.32
CA ILE A 376 -13.31 4.28 0.12
C ILE A 376 -13.27 3.11 1.10
N LEU A 377 -13.02 1.91 0.56
CA LEU A 377 -13.02 0.65 1.29
C LEU A 377 -11.63 0.00 1.17
N PRO A 378 -10.81 0.09 2.22
CA PRO A 378 -9.54 -0.62 2.30
C PRO A 378 -9.74 -2.13 2.19
N GLY A 379 -8.71 -2.83 1.74
CA GLY A 379 -8.60 -4.28 1.74
C GLY A 379 -8.27 -4.82 3.12
N GLY A 380 -7.48 -5.90 3.15
CA GLY A 380 -7.23 -6.69 4.37
C GLY A 380 -8.30 -7.76 4.58
N TRP A 381 -7.88 -9.01 4.72
CA TRP A 381 -8.78 -10.16 4.68
C TRP A 381 -9.87 -10.12 5.77
N ASP A 382 -9.48 -9.91 7.03
CA ASP A 382 -10.42 -9.85 8.16
C ASP A 382 -11.38 -8.66 8.04
N ASN A 383 -10.88 -7.52 7.55
CA ASN A 383 -11.70 -6.33 7.31
C ASN A 383 -12.75 -6.59 6.22
N VAL A 384 -12.33 -7.15 5.08
CA VAL A 384 -13.22 -7.48 3.96
C VAL A 384 -14.24 -8.53 4.37
N GLN A 385 -13.86 -9.53 5.17
CA GLN A 385 -14.81 -10.50 5.71
C GLN A 385 -15.84 -9.84 6.63
N THR A 386 -15.43 -8.86 7.45
CA THR A 386 -16.34 -8.12 8.33
C THR A 386 -17.33 -7.28 7.51
N MET A 387 -16.83 -6.55 6.50
CA MET A 387 -17.67 -5.82 5.54
C MET A 387 -18.67 -6.73 4.84
N ALA A 388 -18.23 -7.88 4.34
CA ALA A 388 -19.07 -8.84 3.61
C ALA A 388 -20.20 -9.45 4.47
N ARG A 389 -19.97 -9.60 5.79
CA ARG A 389 -20.96 -10.15 6.72
C ARG A 389 -21.96 -9.11 7.24
N SER A 390 -21.62 -7.82 7.19
CA SER A 390 -22.48 -6.76 7.69
C SER A 390 -23.60 -6.42 6.71
N ALA A 391 -24.82 -6.84 7.04
CA ALA A 391 -26.01 -6.53 6.25
C ALA A 391 -26.30 -5.02 6.20
N GLU A 392 -26.15 -4.35 7.33
CA GLU A 392 -26.34 -2.90 7.46
C GLU A 392 -25.36 -2.12 6.56
N PHE A 393 -24.09 -2.53 6.54
CA PHE A 393 -23.10 -1.94 5.65
C PHE A 393 -23.45 -2.18 4.17
N GLY A 394 -23.98 -3.36 3.83
CA GLY A 394 -24.48 -3.65 2.50
C GLY A 394 -25.65 -2.76 2.09
N GLU A 395 -26.58 -2.49 3.00
CA GLU A 395 -27.69 -1.54 2.77
C GLU A 395 -27.18 -0.13 2.55
N PHE A 396 -26.26 0.33 3.39
CA PHE A 396 -25.58 1.61 3.23
C PHE A 396 -24.93 1.74 1.83
N LEU A 397 -24.13 0.74 1.41
CA LEU A 397 -23.49 0.79 0.10
C LEU A 397 -24.49 0.82 -1.07
N ARG A 398 -25.58 0.04 -1.00
CA ARG A 398 -26.61 0.03 -2.06
C ARG A 398 -27.34 1.36 -2.15
N GLU A 399 -27.60 2.01 -1.03
CA GLU A 399 -28.20 3.35 -1.00
C GLU A 399 -27.28 4.40 -1.64
N LYS A 400 -25.97 4.33 -1.35
CA LYS A 400 -25.00 5.32 -1.83
C LYS A 400 -24.44 5.02 -3.23
N GLU A 401 -24.65 3.82 -3.78
CA GLU A 401 -24.08 3.41 -5.08
C GLU A 401 -24.49 4.32 -6.24
N THR A 402 -25.66 4.95 -6.19
CA THR A 402 -26.09 5.88 -7.25
C THR A 402 -25.65 7.33 -7.00
N GLU A 403 -25.21 7.67 -5.79
CA GLU A 403 -24.88 9.04 -5.38
C GLU A 403 -23.37 9.29 -5.27
N SER A 404 -22.58 8.25 -5.00
CA SER A 404 -21.17 8.36 -4.65
C SER A 404 -20.27 7.53 -5.56
N TYR A 405 -19.01 7.94 -5.69
CA TYR A 405 -17.97 7.02 -6.13
C TYR A 405 -17.74 5.97 -5.05
N ILE A 406 -17.78 4.69 -5.42
CA ILE A 406 -17.37 3.59 -4.54
C ILE A 406 -15.97 3.16 -4.97
N ALA A 407 -15.02 3.28 -4.07
CA ALA A 407 -13.60 3.06 -4.34
C ALA A 407 -13.06 1.95 -3.43
N THR A 408 -12.33 0.98 -3.95
CA THR A 408 -11.81 -0.12 -3.12
C THR A 408 -10.49 -0.70 -3.62
N PHE A 409 -9.80 -1.42 -2.74
CA PHE A 409 -8.49 -2.00 -2.97
C PHE A 409 -8.50 -3.51 -2.89
N CYS A 410 -7.53 -4.14 -3.56
CA CYS A 410 -7.03 -5.47 -3.19
C CYS A 410 -8.17 -6.51 -3.12
N HIS A 411 -8.53 -6.97 -1.90
CA HIS A 411 -9.61 -7.94 -1.65
C HIS A 411 -11.01 -7.32 -1.51
N GLY A 412 -11.12 -6.00 -1.37
CA GLY A 412 -12.38 -5.29 -1.13
C GLY A 412 -13.50 -5.55 -2.15
N PRO A 413 -13.23 -5.82 -3.44
CA PRO A 413 -14.26 -6.27 -4.39
C PRO A 413 -15.03 -7.53 -3.96
N ILE A 414 -14.51 -8.35 -3.04
CA ILE A 414 -15.25 -9.48 -2.44
C ILE A 414 -16.45 -8.98 -1.62
N ALA A 415 -16.27 -7.94 -0.81
CA ALA A 415 -17.35 -7.35 -0.02
C ALA A 415 -18.38 -6.67 -0.94
N LEU A 416 -17.92 -6.00 -2.00
CA LEU A 416 -18.81 -5.40 -3.00
C LEU A 416 -19.69 -6.45 -3.70
N ALA A 417 -19.08 -7.56 -4.16
CA ALA A 417 -19.82 -8.65 -4.79
C ALA A 417 -20.86 -9.26 -3.85
N LYS A 418 -20.51 -9.43 -2.57
CA LYS A 418 -21.43 -9.98 -1.55
C LYS A 418 -22.68 -9.11 -1.37
N HIS A 419 -22.56 -7.80 -1.56
CA HIS A 419 -23.64 -6.82 -1.44
C HIS A 419 -24.28 -6.42 -2.77
N CYS A 420 -23.93 -7.14 -3.85
CA CYS A 420 -24.40 -6.92 -5.21
C CYS A 420 -24.02 -5.57 -5.85
N ILE A 421 -22.94 -4.93 -5.37
CA ILE A 421 -22.49 -3.62 -5.85
C ILE A 421 -21.71 -3.76 -7.16
N GLY A 422 -22.06 -2.97 -8.17
CA GLY A 422 -21.29 -2.85 -9.41
C GLY A 422 -21.32 -4.06 -10.34
N LYS A 423 -22.39 -4.87 -10.29
CA LYS A 423 -22.50 -6.10 -11.11
C LYS A 423 -22.21 -5.84 -12.59
N GLY A 424 -21.34 -6.66 -13.18
CA GLY A 424 -20.97 -6.61 -14.59
C GLY A 424 -19.95 -5.52 -14.96
N LYS A 425 -19.57 -4.66 -14.01
CA LYS A 425 -18.55 -3.63 -14.22
C LYS A 425 -17.15 -4.22 -14.33
N CYS A 426 -16.26 -3.41 -14.89
CA CYS A 426 -14.85 -3.70 -15.01
C CYS A 426 -14.10 -3.30 -13.75
N ILE A 427 -13.25 -4.18 -13.25
CA ILE A 427 -12.44 -3.98 -12.04
C ILE A 427 -11.01 -4.47 -12.22
N THR A 428 -10.13 -4.03 -11.33
CA THR A 428 -8.86 -4.70 -10.99
C THR A 428 -8.91 -5.15 -9.52
N THR A 429 -8.06 -6.09 -9.14
CA THR A 429 -7.98 -6.66 -7.78
C THR A 429 -6.54 -7.07 -7.50
N CYS A 430 -6.26 -7.48 -6.26
CA CYS A 430 -5.00 -8.20 -6.04
C CYS A 430 -4.99 -9.55 -6.78
N PRO A 431 -3.80 -10.14 -7.01
CA PRO A 431 -3.71 -11.43 -7.68
C PRO A 431 -4.51 -12.54 -6.99
N ASN A 432 -4.88 -13.58 -7.77
CA ASN A 432 -5.54 -14.81 -7.31
C ASN A 432 -7.02 -14.70 -6.88
N ILE A 433 -7.72 -13.59 -7.12
CA ILE A 433 -9.18 -13.48 -6.87
C ILE A 433 -9.99 -13.80 -8.14
N TYR A 434 -9.83 -15.00 -8.69
CA TYR A 434 -10.44 -15.38 -9.97
C TYR A 434 -11.95 -15.64 -9.90
N PHE A 435 -12.47 -16.02 -8.73
CA PHE A 435 -13.89 -16.37 -8.57
C PHE A 435 -14.85 -15.19 -8.79
N LEU A 436 -14.36 -13.95 -8.61
CA LEU A 436 -15.11 -12.73 -8.86
C LEU A 436 -15.40 -12.49 -10.36
N ARG A 437 -14.78 -13.23 -11.28
CA ARG A 437 -15.03 -13.13 -12.72
C ARG A 437 -16.46 -13.50 -13.12
N SER A 438 -17.17 -14.25 -12.27
CA SER A 438 -18.60 -14.52 -12.45
C SER A 438 -19.48 -13.28 -12.24
N PHE A 439 -18.96 -12.26 -11.56
CA PHE A 439 -19.69 -11.05 -11.17
C PHE A 439 -19.14 -9.77 -11.84
N TYR A 440 -17.83 -9.71 -12.09
CA TYR A 440 -17.14 -8.56 -12.69
C TYR A 440 -16.29 -8.94 -13.91
N LYS A 441 -15.94 -7.94 -14.73
CA LYS A 441 -14.97 -8.07 -15.83
C LYS A 441 -13.59 -7.61 -15.35
N TYR A 442 -12.55 -8.43 -15.52
CA TYR A 442 -11.22 -8.07 -15.04
C TYR A 442 -10.44 -7.24 -16.06
N VAL A 443 -9.74 -6.19 -15.59
CA VAL A 443 -8.86 -5.34 -16.39
C VAL A 443 -7.49 -5.25 -15.72
N ASP A 444 -6.44 -5.59 -16.46
CA ASP A 444 -5.07 -5.62 -15.96
C ASP A 444 -4.43 -4.23 -15.96
N LYS A 445 -4.86 -3.42 -14.99
CA LYS A 445 -4.39 -2.07 -14.71
C LYS A 445 -4.30 -1.85 -13.21
N LYS A 446 -3.39 -0.96 -12.78
CA LYS A 446 -3.22 -0.65 -11.35
C LYS A 446 -4.45 -0.02 -10.74
N VAL A 447 -5.11 0.85 -11.51
CA VAL A 447 -6.39 1.49 -11.12
C VAL A 447 -7.37 1.39 -12.28
N VAL A 448 -8.59 0.93 -11.99
CA VAL A 448 -9.69 0.82 -12.95
C VAL A 448 -10.85 1.66 -12.47
N VAL A 449 -11.38 2.52 -13.35
CA VAL A 449 -12.58 3.33 -13.16
C VAL A 449 -13.63 2.90 -14.17
N ASP A 450 -14.78 2.40 -13.71
CA ASP A 450 -15.94 2.04 -14.52
C ASP A 450 -17.22 2.69 -13.94
N GLY A 451 -17.67 3.76 -14.59
CA GLY A 451 -18.69 4.66 -14.04
C GLY A 451 -18.26 5.20 -12.68
N ASN A 452 -19.08 4.97 -11.65
CA ASN A 452 -18.78 5.38 -10.28
C ASN A 452 -17.98 4.35 -9.46
N LEU A 453 -17.57 3.20 -10.04
CA LEU A 453 -16.76 2.20 -9.33
C LEU A 453 -15.28 2.42 -9.64
N ILE A 454 -14.45 2.52 -8.60
CA ILE A 454 -12.99 2.69 -8.69
C ILE A 454 -12.36 1.50 -7.96
N THR A 455 -11.42 0.80 -8.60
CA THR A 455 -10.73 -0.34 -8.00
C THR A 455 -9.23 -0.23 -8.17
N CYS A 456 -8.48 -0.72 -7.18
CA CYS A 456 -7.02 -0.72 -7.14
C CYS A 456 -6.47 -2.13 -6.91
N GLU A 457 -5.37 -2.48 -7.58
CA GLU A 457 -4.78 -3.82 -7.48
C GLU A 457 -4.15 -4.12 -6.12
N GLY A 458 -3.64 -3.11 -5.41
CA GLY A 458 -2.97 -3.32 -4.13
C GLY A 458 -2.28 -2.09 -3.55
N PRO A 459 -1.52 -2.27 -2.45
CA PRO A 459 -1.08 -1.17 -1.60
C PRO A 459 -0.03 -0.26 -2.24
N ALA A 460 0.90 -0.78 -3.06
CA ALA A 460 1.89 0.07 -3.74
C ALA A 460 1.26 1.04 -4.75
N ALA A 461 0.05 0.74 -5.24
CA ALA A 461 -0.70 1.61 -6.14
C ALA A 461 -1.58 2.63 -5.39
N ALA A 462 -1.54 2.69 -4.05
CA ALA A 462 -2.42 3.53 -3.25
C ALA A 462 -2.28 5.03 -3.53
N PHE A 463 -1.06 5.52 -3.77
CA PHE A 463 -0.85 6.91 -4.19
C PHE A 463 -1.59 7.21 -5.50
N LEU A 464 -1.44 6.35 -6.50
CA LEU A 464 -2.07 6.50 -7.81
C LEU A 464 -3.59 6.41 -7.74
N PHE A 465 -4.10 5.48 -6.92
CA PHE A 465 -5.53 5.36 -6.66
C PHE A 465 -6.10 6.62 -6.02
N ALA A 466 -5.46 7.13 -4.96
CA ALA A 466 -5.93 8.33 -4.27
C ALA A 466 -5.87 9.55 -5.19
N LEU A 467 -4.79 9.72 -5.95
CA LEU A 467 -4.68 10.79 -6.96
C LEU A 467 -5.75 10.65 -8.05
N LYS A 468 -6.13 9.43 -8.43
CA LYS A 468 -7.23 9.23 -9.38
C LYS A 468 -8.57 9.69 -8.82
N ILE A 469 -8.83 9.49 -7.53
CA ILE A 469 -10.01 10.05 -6.85
C ILE A 469 -9.93 11.59 -6.84
N VAL A 470 -8.77 12.18 -6.57
CA VAL A 470 -8.57 13.64 -6.67
C VAL A 470 -8.88 14.16 -8.08
N GLU A 471 -8.47 13.44 -9.14
CA GLU A 471 -8.82 13.82 -10.52
C GLU A 471 -10.33 13.88 -10.74
N LEU A 472 -11.06 12.90 -10.20
CA LEU A 472 -12.50 12.74 -10.39
C LEU A 472 -13.31 13.75 -9.57
N LEU A 473 -12.90 14.02 -8.33
CA LEU A 473 -13.62 14.91 -7.42
C LEU A 473 -13.25 16.39 -7.61
N ARG A 474 -12.01 16.67 -8.03
CA ARG A 474 -11.50 18.03 -8.22
C ARG A 474 -11.12 18.30 -9.67
N ASN A 475 -9.94 17.85 -10.10
CA ASN A 475 -9.43 17.92 -11.47
C ASN A 475 -7.98 17.40 -11.54
N THR A 476 -7.50 17.13 -12.77
CA THR A 476 -6.11 16.70 -13.03
C THR A 476 -5.05 17.72 -12.57
N LYS A 477 -5.33 19.03 -12.56
CA LYS A 477 -4.36 20.03 -12.10
C LYS A 477 -4.10 19.87 -10.60
N LYS A 478 -5.16 19.76 -9.79
CA LYS A 478 -5.04 19.54 -8.34
C LYS A 478 -4.39 18.19 -8.02
N ALA A 479 -4.71 17.14 -8.78
CA ALA A 479 -4.02 15.86 -8.63
C ALA A 479 -2.51 15.98 -8.92
N GLN A 480 -2.11 16.72 -9.96
CA GLN A 480 -0.69 16.98 -10.22
C GLN A 480 -0.03 17.78 -9.10
N GLU A 481 -0.68 18.84 -8.59
CA GLU A 481 -0.16 19.62 -7.47
C GLU A 481 0.11 18.76 -6.23
N VAL A 482 -0.82 17.85 -5.91
CA VAL A 482 -0.64 16.90 -4.79
C VAL A 482 0.48 15.89 -5.10
N ALA A 483 0.55 15.36 -6.32
CA ALA A 483 1.63 14.47 -6.73
C ALA A 483 3.01 15.13 -6.59
N ASP A 484 3.14 16.40 -7.00
CA ASP A 484 4.39 17.16 -6.89
C ASP A 484 4.81 17.35 -5.42
N ILE A 485 3.85 17.61 -4.51
CA ILE A 485 4.10 17.70 -3.06
C ILE A 485 4.57 16.35 -2.48
N LEU A 486 4.02 15.25 -2.98
CA LEU A 486 4.41 13.90 -2.53
C LEU A 486 5.77 13.46 -3.09
N LEU A 487 6.32 14.20 -4.05
CA LEU A 487 7.48 13.84 -4.88
C LEU A 487 7.22 12.66 -5.82
N LEU A 488 6.00 12.54 -6.33
CA LEU A 488 5.63 11.56 -7.35
C LEU A 488 5.83 12.15 -8.76
N ASP A 489 7.10 12.37 -9.12
CA ASP A 489 7.54 13.10 -10.34
C ASP A 489 6.89 12.57 -11.63
N ASP A 490 6.71 11.25 -11.74
CA ASP A 490 6.25 10.58 -12.97
C ASP A 490 4.71 10.40 -13.00
N TYR A 491 3.96 11.17 -12.23
CA TYR A 491 2.50 11.04 -12.16
C TYR A 491 1.82 11.11 -13.55
N LYS A 492 2.26 12.00 -14.43
CA LYS A 492 1.68 12.11 -15.79
C LYS A 492 1.92 10.86 -16.62
N GLU A 493 3.10 10.26 -16.50
CA GLU A 493 3.50 9.07 -17.24
C GLU A 493 2.78 7.83 -16.68
N THR A 494 2.61 7.78 -15.35
CA THR A 494 1.88 6.71 -14.66
C THR A 494 0.37 6.74 -14.91
N ARG A 495 -0.21 7.79 -15.52
CA ARG A 495 -1.63 7.76 -15.97
C ARG A 495 -1.92 6.65 -16.97
N GLY A 496 -0.92 6.13 -17.69
CA GLY A 496 -1.06 4.93 -18.53
C GLY A 496 -1.39 3.65 -17.74
N GLN A 497 -1.22 3.68 -16.41
CA GLN A 497 -1.58 2.62 -15.48
C GLN A 497 -3.06 2.67 -15.07
N PHE A 498 -3.81 3.68 -15.53
CA PHE A 498 -5.25 3.79 -15.34
C PHE A 498 -6.02 3.16 -16.51
N ALA A 499 -7.14 2.51 -16.21
CA ALA A 499 -8.22 2.31 -17.16
C ALA A 499 -9.42 3.17 -16.76
N THR A 500 -9.98 3.94 -17.69
CA THR A 500 -11.24 4.65 -17.49
C THR A 500 -12.21 4.23 -18.58
N LEU A 501 -13.31 3.62 -18.16
CA LEU A 501 -14.29 2.98 -19.02
C LEU A 501 -15.60 3.78 -18.93
N ASN A 502 -15.81 4.66 -19.92
CA ASN A 502 -17.00 5.51 -20.01
C ASN A 502 -18.11 4.80 -20.78
N GLY A 503 -18.57 3.64 -20.30
CA GLY A 503 -19.57 2.82 -21.01
C GLY A 503 -19.09 2.24 -22.35
N LYS A 504 -17.77 2.26 -22.61
CA LYS A 504 -17.18 1.58 -23.76
C LYS A 504 -17.08 0.09 -23.47
N GLU A 505 -17.70 -0.74 -24.30
CA GLU A 505 -17.46 -2.18 -24.27
C GLU A 505 -15.98 -2.47 -24.53
N LEU A 506 -15.41 -3.32 -23.67
CA LEU A 506 -14.13 -3.95 -23.96
C LEU A 506 -14.31 -4.76 -25.24
N LYS A 507 -13.51 -4.48 -26.28
CA LYS A 507 -13.48 -5.31 -27.48
C LYS A 507 -12.96 -6.69 -27.08
N SER A 508 -13.85 -7.64 -26.88
CA SER A 508 -13.53 -9.06 -26.77
C SER A 508 -13.32 -9.63 -28.16
N ALA A 509 -12.31 -10.49 -28.31
CA ALA A 509 -12.18 -11.36 -29.47
C ALA A 509 -12.75 -12.72 -29.09
N LEU A 510 -13.74 -13.21 -29.85
CA LEU A 510 -14.23 -14.58 -29.74
C LEU A 510 -13.25 -15.47 -30.50
N ILE A 511 -12.56 -16.37 -29.80
CA ILE A 511 -11.76 -17.43 -30.42
C ILE A 511 -12.53 -18.73 -30.29
N VAL A 512 -13.12 -19.18 -31.38
CA VAL A 512 -13.81 -20.47 -31.45
C VAL A 512 -12.77 -21.57 -31.67
N PHE A 513 -12.57 -22.42 -30.66
CA PHE A 513 -11.81 -23.65 -30.83
C PHE A 513 -12.72 -24.71 -31.44
N ALA A 514 -12.63 -24.92 -32.75
CA ALA A 514 -13.34 -26.01 -33.41
C ALA A 514 -12.63 -27.33 -33.10
N ASN A 515 -13.08 -28.06 -32.09
CA ASN A 515 -12.67 -29.45 -31.90
C ASN A 515 -13.87 -30.34 -31.52
N GLY A 516 -14.76 -30.54 -32.49
CA GLY A 516 -15.62 -31.73 -32.61
C GLY A 516 -16.63 -32.08 -31.50
N ALA A 517 -16.68 -31.38 -30.38
CA ALA A 517 -17.63 -31.62 -29.30
C ALA A 517 -18.01 -30.29 -28.63
N GLU A 518 -19.32 -30.02 -28.58
CA GLU A 518 -20.06 -28.94 -27.91
C GLU A 518 -19.43 -27.53 -27.93
N GLU A 519 -20.14 -26.59 -28.56
CA GLU A 519 -19.79 -25.16 -28.60
C GLU A 519 -19.54 -24.64 -27.17
N MET A 520 -18.28 -24.38 -26.84
CA MET A 520 -17.89 -23.75 -25.59
C MET A 520 -17.49 -22.31 -25.89
N GLU A 521 -18.30 -21.33 -25.47
CA GLU A 521 -17.93 -19.91 -25.55
C GLU A 521 -16.88 -19.60 -24.49
N VAL A 522 -15.66 -19.29 -24.94
CA VAL A 522 -14.58 -18.84 -24.07
C VAL A 522 -14.23 -17.40 -24.42
N VAL A 523 -14.52 -16.47 -23.51
CA VAL A 523 -14.09 -15.07 -23.64
C VAL A 523 -12.65 -14.97 -23.14
N ILE A 524 -11.69 -14.84 -24.07
CA ILE A 524 -10.29 -14.62 -23.75
C ILE A 524 -9.96 -13.13 -23.94
N PRO A 525 -9.55 -12.41 -22.89
CA PRO A 525 -9.09 -11.03 -23.01
C PRO A 525 -7.93 -10.89 -24.01
N ALA A 526 -7.97 -9.88 -24.88
CA ALA A 526 -7.01 -9.68 -25.98
C ALA A 526 -5.54 -9.47 -25.52
N ASP A 527 -5.33 -9.21 -24.23
CA ASP A 527 -4.03 -9.08 -23.59
C ASP A 527 -3.42 -10.43 -23.16
N VAL A 528 -4.26 -11.42 -22.79
CA VAL A 528 -3.82 -12.81 -22.54
C VAL A 528 -3.23 -13.42 -23.81
N LEU A 529 -3.86 -13.16 -24.96
CA LEU A 529 -3.38 -13.59 -26.27
C LEU A 529 -2.06 -12.92 -26.65
N ARG A 530 -1.93 -11.61 -26.38
CA ARG A 530 -0.69 -10.85 -26.60
C ARG A 530 0.46 -11.36 -25.73
N ARG A 531 0.22 -11.69 -24.46
CA ARG A 531 1.24 -12.27 -23.57
C ARG A 531 1.65 -13.68 -23.96
N ALA A 532 0.73 -14.46 -24.50
CA ALA A 532 1.00 -15.80 -25.01
C ALA A 532 1.69 -15.81 -26.39
N LYS A 533 1.95 -14.64 -27.00
CA LYS A 533 2.46 -14.49 -28.38
C LYS A 533 1.61 -15.24 -29.42
N VAL A 534 0.32 -15.39 -29.16
CA VAL A 534 -0.63 -15.94 -30.12
C VAL A 534 -1.07 -14.77 -31.01
N GLY A 535 -0.72 -14.86 -32.30
CA GLY A 535 -0.91 -13.81 -33.30
C GLY A 535 -2.37 -13.49 -33.61
#